data_AF-A0A1I9Q719-F1
#
_entry.id   AF-A0A1I9Q719-F1
#
_cell.length_a   1.000
_cell.length_b   1.000
_cell.length_c   1.000
_cell.angle_alpha   90.00
_cell.angle_beta   90.00
_cell.angle_gamma   90.00
#
_symmetry.space_group_name_H-M   'P 1'
#
loop_
_entity.id
_entity.type
_entity.pdbx_description
1 polymer ?
#
loop_
_entity_poly.entity_id
_entity_poly.type
_entity_poly.pdbx_seq_one_letter_code
_entity_poly.pdbx_strand_id
1 'polypeptide(L)'
;MKIKVSVAQCGTAGYDVDKTLDRMEGYVQEAKAVGSQLVLFPEAFVGGYPKFESFGAVVGTRSATGRQTFAAYHKAAITIPGPANTRIEDIARRSGVFIITGLIEKDGGTLYCVVGFYSPTEGLVYKRRKLMPTASEKLIWGFGDGSTISAVTHTFPSAAAEVDVGAVDGPAAQAPTLASNSESSPVVIGSAICWENMMPLLRQHFWNQGVQIHCTPTVDGRENWQSTIKHLAMEG
;
A
#
# COMPACT_ATOMS: atom_id res chain seq x y z
N MET A 1 -8.17 5.72 -20.85
CA MET A 1 -6.88 5.78 -20.13
C MET A 1 -6.50 4.37 -19.72
N LYS A 2 -5.27 3.92 -19.99
CA LYS A 2 -4.72 2.66 -19.47
C LYS A 2 -3.65 3.01 -18.43
N ILE A 3 -3.72 2.40 -17.26
CA ILE A 3 -2.66 2.46 -16.25
C ILE A 3 -2.13 1.05 -16.01
N LYS A 4 -0.83 0.93 -15.75
CA LYS A 4 -0.22 -0.33 -15.36
C LYS A 4 0.13 -0.30 -13.88
N VAL A 5 -0.35 -1.29 -13.14
CA VAL A 5 -0.16 -1.41 -11.70
C VAL A 5 0.50 -2.73 -11.36
N SER A 6 1.37 -2.73 -10.34
CA SER A 6 1.99 -3.93 -9.77
C SER A 6 1.58 -4.12 -8.32
N VAL A 7 1.49 -5.37 -7.88
CA VAL A 7 1.33 -5.73 -6.47
C VAL A 7 2.55 -6.57 -6.07
N ALA A 8 3.23 -6.15 -5.00
CA ALA A 8 4.43 -6.83 -4.51
C ALA A 8 4.06 -7.88 -3.46
N GLN A 9 4.11 -9.17 -3.82
CA GLN A 9 3.98 -10.27 -2.86
C GLN A 9 5.35 -10.57 -2.24
N CYS A 10 5.68 -9.88 -1.15
CA CYS A 10 7.01 -9.92 -0.54
C CYS A 10 6.96 -9.86 1.00
N GLY A 11 8.10 -10.15 1.64
CA GLY A 11 8.24 -10.11 3.10
C GLY A 11 9.27 -9.08 3.57
N THR A 12 9.03 -8.52 4.76
CA THR A 12 9.99 -7.64 5.46
C THR A 12 11.33 -8.35 5.73
N ALA A 13 12.42 -7.59 5.87
CA ALA A 13 13.70 -8.10 6.37
C ALA A 13 13.70 -8.22 7.91
N GLY A 14 12.63 -8.80 8.48
CA GLY A 14 12.38 -8.82 9.92
C GLY A 14 12.15 -7.41 10.47
N TYR A 15 12.93 -7.03 11.49
CA TYR A 15 12.90 -5.72 12.14
C TYR A 15 14.06 -4.80 11.68
N ASP A 16 14.72 -5.15 10.58
CA ASP A 16 15.76 -4.34 9.94
C ASP A 16 15.11 -3.42 8.89
N VAL A 17 14.85 -2.18 9.27
CA VAL A 17 14.17 -1.19 8.43
C VAL A 17 14.99 -0.89 7.18
N ASP A 18 16.31 -0.72 7.30
CA ASP A 18 17.15 -0.35 6.17
C ASP A 18 17.21 -1.45 5.12
N LYS A 19 17.39 -2.71 5.54
CA LYS A 19 17.32 -3.85 4.60
C LYS A 19 15.94 -4.04 3.99
N THR A 20 14.88 -3.68 4.71
CA THR A 20 13.52 -3.71 4.17
C THR A 20 13.34 -2.65 3.09
N LEU A 21 13.93 -1.47 3.27
CA LEU A 21 13.92 -0.39 2.27
C LEU A 21 14.83 -0.71 1.07
N ASP A 22 15.95 -1.41 1.27
CA ASP A 22 16.75 -1.95 0.16
C ASP A 22 15.91 -2.90 -0.73
N ARG A 23 15.15 -3.80 -0.09
CA ARG A 23 14.22 -4.70 -0.80
C ARG A 23 13.10 -3.92 -1.50
N MET A 24 12.53 -2.92 -0.83
CA MET A 24 11.52 -2.04 -1.43
C MET A 24 12.04 -1.43 -2.73
N GLU A 25 13.25 -0.85 -2.70
CA GLU A 25 13.86 -0.26 -3.88
C GLU A 25 14.02 -1.27 -5.00
N GLY A 26 14.51 -2.48 -4.71
CA GLY A 26 14.60 -3.57 -5.69
C GLY A 26 13.26 -3.90 -6.36
N TYR A 27 12.21 -4.12 -5.56
CA TYR A 27 10.87 -4.41 -6.09
C TYR A 27 10.26 -3.24 -6.88
N VAL A 28 10.54 -1.99 -6.47
CA VAL A 28 10.12 -0.80 -7.23
C VAL A 28 10.84 -0.74 -8.57
N GLN A 29 12.13 -1.09 -8.65
CA GLN A 29 12.85 -1.17 -9.93
C GLN A 29 12.29 -2.27 -10.83
N GLU A 30 11.91 -3.43 -10.29
CA GLU A 30 11.24 -4.49 -11.06
C GLU A 30 9.88 -4.02 -11.61
N ALA A 31 9.07 -3.34 -10.78
CA ALA A 31 7.81 -2.76 -11.21
C ALA A 31 8.01 -1.70 -12.31
N LYS A 32 9.02 -0.83 -12.16
CA LYS A 32 9.40 0.14 -13.18
C LYS A 32 9.82 -0.52 -14.49
N ALA A 33 10.60 -1.59 -14.44
CA ALA A 33 11.09 -2.30 -15.61
C ALA A 33 9.95 -2.88 -16.47
N VAL A 34 8.83 -3.27 -15.86
CA VAL A 34 7.63 -3.71 -16.58
C VAL A 34 6.70 -2.56 -16.96
N GLY A 35 7.07 -1.29 -16.70
CA GLY A 35 6.28 -0.12 -17.04
C GLY A 35 5.15 0.20 -16.07
N SER A 36 5.18 -0.32 -14.84
CA SER A 36 4.18 0.00 -13.83
C SER A 36 4.33 1.44 -13.34
N GLN A 37 3.19 2.09 -13.16
CA GLN A 37 3.07 3.48 -12.72
C GLN A 37 2.72 3.57 -11.23
N LEU A 38 2.17 2.48 -10.68
CA LEU A 38 1.87 2.32 -9.26
C LEU A 38 2.31 0.93 -8.81
N VAL A 39 2.85 0.84 -7.59
CA VAL A 39 3.11 -0.42 -6.90
C VAL A 39 2.48 -0.43 -5.50
N LEU A 40 1.74 -1.49 -5.20
CA LEU A 40 1.16 -1.76 -3.89
C LEU A 40 2.00 -2.80 -3.13
N PHE A 41 2.46 -2.44 -1.93
CA PHE A 41 3.14 -3.32 -0.99
C PHE A 41 2.19 -3.87 0.10
N PRO A 42 2.58 -4.95 0.79
CA PRO A 42 1.77 -5.57 1.84
C PRO A 42 1.49 -4.69 3.06
N GLU A 43 0.52 -5.12 3.88
CA GLU A 43 0.26 -4.57 5.21
C GLU A 43 1.49 -4.73 6.11
N ALA A 44 1.82 -3.68 6.88
CA ALA A 44 2.95 -3.66 7.81
C ALA A 44 4.28 -4.11 7.18
N PHE A 45 4.51 -3.81 5.90
CA PHE A 45 5.75 -4.17 5.21
C PHE A 45 6.97 -3.49 5.84
N VAL A 46 6.92 -2.17 6.06
CA VAL A 46 7.97 -1.44 6.78
C VAL A 46 7.67 -1.45 8.28
N GLY A 47 8.64 -1.88 9.09
CA GLY A 47 8.48 -2.12 10.52
C GLY A 47 8.01 -3.54 10.86
N GLY A 48 7.41 -4.24 9.90
CA GLY A 48 7.11 -5.66 9.97
C GLY A 48 5.81 -6.00 10.69
N TYR A 49 5.14 -7.04 10.20
CA TYR A 49 4.02 -7.68 10.90
C TYR A 49 4.56 -8.68 11.94
N PRO A 50 4.23 -8.58 13.23
CA PRO A 50 4.76 -9.45 14.28
C PRO A 50 4.00 -10.79 14.31
N LYS A 51 4.09 -11.55 13.22
CA LYS A 51 3.33 -12.78 13.05
C LYS A 51 3.74 -13.80 14.12
N PHE A 52 2.73 -14.43 14.74
CA PHE A 52 2.88 -15.40 15.83
C PHE A 52 3.36 -14.84 17.18
N GLU A 53 3.65 -13.53 17.27
CA GLU A 53 4.04 -12.95 18.54
C GLU A 53 2.85 -12.67 19.45
N SER A 54 2.94 -13.17 20.69
CA SER A 54 1.97 -12.88 21.76
C SER A 54 2.43 -11.77 22.69
N PHE A 55 3.70 -11.33 22.58
CA PHE A 55 4.35 -10.41 23.50
C PHE A 55 4.21 -10.80 24.99
N GLY A 56 3.99 -12.10 25.27
CA GLY A 56 3.79 -12.60 26.63
C GLY A 56 2.61 -11.95 27.36
N ALA A 57 1.65 -11.38 26.63
CA ALA A 57 0.48 -10.71 27.18
C ALA A 57 -0.68 -11.71 27.32
N VAL A 58 -0.98 -12.07 28.57
CA VAL A 58 -2.13 -12.90 28.94
C VAL A 58 -2.97 -12.18 29.99
N VAL A 59 -4.16 -12.71 30.29
CA VAL A 59 -5.02 -12.12 31.33
C VAL A 59 -4.28 -12.11 32.66
N GLY A 60 -4.15 -10.92 33.26
CA GLY A 60 -3.52 -10.73 34.57
C GLY A 60 -1.98 -10.66 34.57
N THR A 61 -1.28 -11.11 33.53
CA THR A 61 0.20 -11.24 33.55
C THR A 61 0.86 -10.75 32.27
N ARG A 62 2.04 -10.12 32.41
CA ARG A 62 2.91 -9.71 31.29
C ARG A 62 4.33 -10.15 31.58
N SER A 63 4.89 -11.01 30.75
CA SER A 63 6.25 -11.54 30.97
C SER A 63 7.32 -10.46 30.75
N ALA A 64 8.45 -10.58 31.46
CA ALA A 64 9.59 -9.67 31.27
C ALA A 64 10.16 -9.77 29.84
N THR A 65 10.27 -11.00 29.31
CA THR A 65 10.67 -11.25 27.92
C THR A 65 9.72 -10.58 26.93
N GLY A 66 8.41 -10.65 27.17
CA GLY A 66 7.41 -10.01 26.31
C GLY A 66 7.57 -8.49 26.22
N ARG A 67 7.91 -7.84 27.34
CA ARG A 67 8.24 -6.40 27.37
C ARG A 67 9.49 -6.08 26.55
N GLN A 68 10.52 -6.92 26.61
CA GLN A 68 11.74 -6.77 25.83
C GLN A 68 11.46 -6.95 24.33
N THR A 69 10.66 -7.96 23.96
CA THR A 69 10.22 -8.19 22.57
C THR A 69 9.42 -6.99 22.05
N PHE A 70 8.50 -6.45 22.84
CA PHE A 70 7.73 -5.26 22.45
C PHE A 70 8.64 -4.02 22.30
N ALA A 71 9.61 -3.84 23.19
CA ALA A 71 10.58 -2.74 23.08
C ALA A 71 11.43 -2.85 21.80
N ALA A 72 11.85 -4.06 21.43
CA ALA A 72 12.55 -4.30 20.17
C ALA A 72 11.66 -4.01 18.95
N TYR A 73 10.40 -4.43 19.00
CA TYR A 73 9.42 -4.15 17.94
C TYR A 73 9.13 -2.64 17.81
N HIS A 74 8.95 -1.93 18.92
CA HIS A 74 8.76 -0.48 18.95
C HIS A 74 9.98 0.27 18.38
N LYS A 75 11.20 -0.19 18.68
CA LYS A 75 12.43 0.38 18.11
C LYS A 75 12.46 0.29 16.58
N ALA A 76 11.94 -0.80 16.01
CA ALA A 76 11.89 -1.06 14.58
C ALA A 76 10.77 -0.30 13.84
N ALA A 77 9.81 0.29 14.56
CA ALA A 77 8.80 1.16 13.98
C ALA A 77 9.39 2.52 13.55
N ILE A 78 8.79 3.13 12.53
CA ILE A 78 9.26 4.37 11.90
C ILE A 78 8.51 5.59 12.42
N THR A 79 9.15 6.76 12.42
CA THR A 79 8.43 8.04 12.61
C THR A 79 8.03 8.61 11.27
N ILE A 80 6.90 9.31 11.23
CA ILE A 80 6.40 10.01 10.03
C ILE A 80 6.04 11.44 10.46
N PRO A 81 6.83 12.46 10.06
CA PRO A 81 8.03 12.39 9.22
C PRO A 81 9.23 11.74 9.92
N GLY A 82 10.21 11.25 9.13
CA GLY A 82 11.41 10.60 9.66
C GLY A 82 12.31 10.00 8.56
N PRO A 83 13.52 9.50 8.91
CA PRO A 83 14.50 9.04 7.94
C PRO A 83 13.98 7.92 7.02
N ALA A 84 13.25 6.95 7.58
CA ALA A 84 12.65 5.87 6.78
C ALA A 84 11.55 6.41 5.84
N ASN A 85 10.73 7.36 6.29
CA ASN A 85 9.74 8.03 5.43
C ASN A 85 10.41 8.75 4.27
N THR A 86 11.42 9.56 4.54
CA THR A 86 12.19 10.28 3.51
C THR A 86 12.83 9.33 2.50
N ARG A 87 13.35 8.19 2.97
CA ARG A 87 13.92 7.18 2.09
C ARG A 87 12.88 6.57 1.13
N ILE A 88 11.63 6.39 1.56
CA ILE A 88 10.54 5.94 0.67
C ILE A 88 10.19 7.03 -0.34
N GLU A 89 10.13 8.30 0.07
CA GLU A 89 9.92 9.45 -0.83
C GLU A 89 11.01 9.52 -1.91
N ASP A 90 12.27 9.27 -1.55
CA ASP A 90 13.38 9.24 -2.48
C ASP A 90 13.30 8.06 -3.47
N ILE A 91 12.87 6.87 -3.01
CA ILE A 91 12.63 5.72 -3.89
C ILE A 91 11.51 6.04 -4.90
N ALA A 92 10.40 6.64 -4.45
CA ALA A 92 9.31 7.06 -5.34
C ALA A 92 9.82 8.08 -6.37
N ARG A 93 10.57 9.10 -5.93
CA ARG A 93 11.11 10.16 -6.80
C ARG A 93 12.10 9.64 -7.84
N ARG A 94 13.05 8.79 -7.44
CA ARG A 94 14.06 8.22 -8.37
C ARG A 94 13.44 7.24 -9.37
N SER A 95 12.45 6.47 -8.93
CA SER A 95 11.79 5.48 -9.80
C SER A 95 10.78 6.13 -10.74
N GLY A 96 10.10 7.20 -10.32
CA GLY A 96 8.96 7.77 -11.03
C GLY A 96 7.67 6.94 -10.83
N VAL A 97 7.68 6.00 -9.88
CA VAL A 97 6.57 5.10 -9.58
C VAL A 97 5.84 5.56 -8.33
N PHE A 98 4.52 5.59 -8.36
CA PHE A 98 3.68 5.86 -7.19
C PHE A 98 3.70 4.64 -6.24
N ILE A 99 4.05 4.84 -4.97
CA ILE A 99 4.18 3.74 -4.01
C ILE A 99 3.04 3.80 -3.00
N ILE A 100 2.32 2.70 -2.82
CA ILE A 100 1.39 2.50 -1.71
C ILE A 100 1.96 1.38 -0.84
N THR A 101 2.14 1.62 0.45
CA THR A 101 2.79 0.65 1.34
C THR A 101 2.24 0.66 2.75
N GLY A 102 2.24 -0.52 3.38
CA GLY A 102 1.93 -0.69 4.79
C GLY A 102 3.14 -0.36 5.67
N LEU A 103 2.91 0.41 6.74
CA LEU A 103 3.91 0.95 7.65
C LEU A 103 3.51 0.65 9.09
N ILE A 104 4.48 0.48 9.97
CA ILE A 104 4.32 0.58 11.42
C ILE A 104 4.87 1.93 11.86
N GLU A 105 3.97 2.88 12.07
CA GLU A 105 4.28 4.22 12.57
C GLU A 105 4.40 4.19 14.10
N LYS A 106 5.42 4.85 14.66
CA LYS A 106 5.48 5.18 16.08
C LYS A 106 5.25 6.68 16.30
N ASP A 107 4.43 6.96 17.30
CA ASP A 107 4.11 8.30 17.76
C ASP A 107 4.15 8.26 19.29
N GLY A 108 5.22 8.82 19.86
CA GLY A 108 5.61 8.58 21.25
C GLY A 108 5.74 7.08 21.57
N GLY A 109 5.01 6.62 22.59
CA GLY A 109 5.00 5.22 23.02
C GLY A 109 4.03 4.32 22.25
N THR A 110 3.23 4.87 21.34
CA THR A 110 2.16 4.14 20.64
C THR A 110 2.59 3.74 19.24
N LEU A 111 2.24 2.52 18.84
CA LEU A 111 2.42 2.04 17.47
C LEU A 111 1.10 2.07 16.72
N TYR A 112 1.13 2.36 15.43
CA TYR A 112 -0.04 2.36 14.56
C TYR A 112 0.24 1.58 13.29
N CYS A 113 -0.72 0.75 12.87
CA CYS A 113 -0.74 0.16 11.54
C CYS A 113 -1.24 1.22 10.56
N VAL A 114 -0.41 1.56 9.57
CA VAL A 114 -0.63 2.69 8.65
C VAL A 114 -0.53 2.20 7.21
N VAL A 115 -1.30 2.83 6.32
CA VAL A 115 -1.04 2.81 4.88
C VAL A 115 -0.59 4.21 4.45
N GLY A 116 0.51 4.29 3.69
CA GLY A 116 1.07 5.54 3.16
C GLY A 116 1.12 5.52 1.64
N PHE A 117 0.84 6.68 1.03
CA PHE A 117 0.81 6.89 -0.42
C PHE A 117 1.90 7.91 -0.76
N TYR A 118 2.83 7.51 -1.62
CA TYR A 118 4.01 8.29 -1.97
C TYR A 118 3.97 8.61 -3.46
N SER A 119 3.75 9.88 -3.76
CA SER A 119 3.82 10.46 -5.10
C SER A 119 5.28 10.62 -5.52
N PRO A 120 5.65 10.28 -6.77
CA PRO A 120 7.00 10.48 -7.27
C PRO A 120 7.40 11.96 -7.35
N THR A 121 6.42 12.88 -7.39
CA THR A 121 6.67 14.32 -7.48
C THR A 121 6.55 15.02 -6.12
N GLU A 122 5.61 14.59 -5.28
CA GLU A 122 5.23 15.31 -4.04
C GLU A 122 5.71 14.62 -2.75
N GLY A 123 6.23 13.39 -2.82
CA GLY A 123 6.56 12.61 -1.64
C GLY A 123 5.30 12.02 -0.98
N LEU A 124 5.24 11.95 0.35
CA LEU A 124 4.06 11.44 1.06
C LEU A 124 2.86 12.37 0.85
N VAL A 125 1.86 11.93 0.07
CA VAL A 125 0.63 12.70 -0.21
C VAL A 125 -0.55 12.31 0.66
N TYR A 126 -0.50 11.10 1.25
CA TYR A 126 -1.57 10.62 2.11
C TYR A 126 -1.06 9.54 3.07
N LYS A 127 -1.54 9.59 4.31
CA LYS A 127 -1.39 8.52 5.30
C LYS A 127 -2.68 8.37 6.08
N ARG A 128 -3.01 7.13 6.45
CA ARG A 128 -4.04 6.89 7.46
C ARG A 128 -3.69 5.73 8.37
N ARG A 129 -4.18 5.83 9.60
CA ARG A 129 -4.10 4.77 10.62
C ARG A 129 -5.29 3.82 10.45
N LYS A 130 -5.06 2.52 10.67
CA LYS A 130 -6.12 1.49 10.72
C LYS A 130 -7.12 1.88 11.81
N LEU A 131 -8.39 2.02 11.47
CA LEU A 131 -9.46 2.44 12.39
C LEU A 131 -9.52 1.56 13.63
N MET A 132 -9.56 0.25 13.41
CA MET A 132 -9.65 -0.74 14.48
C MET A 132 -8.71 -1.91 14.19
N PRO A 133 -7.64 -2.08 14.98
CA PRO A 133 -6.85 -3.30 14.98
C PRO A 133 -7.71 -4.53 15.30
N THR A 134 -7.41 -5.67 14.68
CA THR A 134 -8.20 -6.91 14.79
C THR A 134 -7.70 -7.77 15.94
N ALA A 135 -8.60 -8.24 16.80
CA ALA A 135 -8.30 -9.20 17.88
C ALA A 135 -7.06 -8.80 18.71
N SER A 136 -6.02 -9.64 18.76
CA SER A 136 -4.80 -9.42 19.54
C SER A 136 -3.95 -8.24 19.06
N GLU A 137 -4.16 -7.74 17.83
CA GLU A 137 -3.51 -6.52 17.36
C GLU A 137 -3.83 -5.32 18.26
N LYS A 138 -4.98 -5.32 18.96
CA LYS A 138 -5.40 -4.27 19.91
C LYS A 138 -4.46 -4.14 21.13
N LEU A 139 -3.64 -5.16 21.39
CA LEU A 139 -2.62 -5.10 22.43
C LEU A 139 -1.33 -4.42 21.95
N ILE A 140 -1.20 -4.20 20.64
CA ILE A 140 0.05 -3.79 19.98
C ILE A 140 -0.14 -2.40 19.35
N TRP A 141 -1.25 -2.19 18.64
CA TRP A 141 -1.50 -1.00 17.83
C TRP A 141 -2.64 -0.15 18.37
N GLY A 142 -2.51 1.16 18.21
CA GLY A 142 -3.54 2.15 18.51
C GLY A 142 -4.63 2.20 17.43
N PHE A 143 -5.74 2.84 17.80
CA PHE A 143 -6.88 3.09 16.92
C PHE A 143 -6.63 4.33 16.05
N GLY A 144 -6.99 4.25 14.78
CA GLY A 144 -7.15 5.41 13.92
C GLY A 144 -8.48 6.12 14.16
N ASP A 145 -8.65 7.27 13.52
CA ASP A 145 -9.90 8.03 13.52
C ASP A 145 -10.38 8.30 12.08
N GLY A 146 -11.62 8.76 11.96
CA GLY A 146 -12.25 9.05 10.68
C GLY A 146 -11.76 10.32 9.98
N SER A 147 -11.05 11.22 10.68
CA SER A 147 -10.62 12.52 10.13
C SER A 147 -9.55 12.39 9.05
N THR A 148 -8.85 11.25 9.01
CA THR A 148 -7.78 10.97 8.05
C THR A 148 -8.22 10.09 6.88
N ILE A 149 -9.50 9.72 6.81
CA ILE A 149 -10.01 8.78 5.80
C ILE A 149 -10.53 9.55 4.58
N SER A 150 -9.74 9.54 3.52
CA SER A 150 -10.10 10.12 2.22
C SER A 150 -9.59 9.24 1.09
N ALA A 151 -10.21 9.37 -0.08
CA ALA A 151 -9.58 8.98 -1.33
C ALA A 151 -8.56 10.03 -1.77
N VAL A 152 -7.60 9.60 -2.59
CA VAL A 152 -6.52 10.44 -3.13
C VAL A 152 -6.68 10.52 -4.63
N THR A 153 -6.74 11.72 -5.17
CA THR A 153 -6.73 11.94 -6.61
C THR A 153 -5.29 12.11 -7.09
N HIS A 154 -4.86 11.30 -8.05
CA HIS A 154 -3.54 11.39 -8.65
C HIS A 154 -3.63 11.28 -10.18
N THR A 155 -2.86 12.11 -10.89
CA THR A 155 -2.83 12.09 -12.35
C THR A 155 -1.61 11.31 -12.83
N PHE A 156 -1.85 10.13 -13.39
CA PHE A 156 -0.80 9.33 -14.01
C PHE A 156 -0.56 9.81 -15.45
N PRO A 157 0.71 9.85 -15.92
CA PRO A 157 0.98 10.07 -17.33
C PRO A 157 0.32 8.96 -18.17
N SER A 158 -0.17 9.26 -19.38
CA SER A 158 -0.72 8.20 -20.23
C SER A 158 0.36 7.16 -20.53
N ALA A 159 0.08 5.88 -20.27
CA ALA A 159 0.93 4.81 -20.77
C ALA A 159 1.06 4.93 -22.29
N ALA A 160 2.29 4.82 -22.82
CA ALA A 160 2.48 4.71 -24.25
C ALA A 160 1.67 3.52 -24.77
N ALA A 161 0.98 3.69 -25.89
CA ALA A 161 0.22 2.60 -26.50
C ALA A 161 1.12 1.36 -26.64
N GLU A 162 0.61 0.21 -26.22
CA GLU A 162 1.25 -1.07 -26.54
C GLU A 162 1.43 -1.10 -28.06
N VAL A 163 2.67 -1.29 -28.52
CA VAL A 163 2.93 -1.64 -29.92
C VAL A 163 2.35 -3.03 -30.08
N ASP A 164 1.19 -3.11 -30.73
CA ASP A 164 0.67 -4.36 -31.24
C ASP A 164 1.69 -4.88 -32.25
N VAL A 165 2.54 -5.81 -31.82
CA VAL A 165 3.39 -6.59 -32.72
C VAL A 165 2.47 -7.57 -33.43
N GLY A 166 1.72 -7.02 -34.40
CA GLY A 166 0.77 -7.76 -35.22
C GLY A 166 1.43 -9.00 -35.80
N ALA A 167 0.70 -10.11 -35.76
CA ALA A 167 0.98 -11.24 -36.63
C ALA A 167 1.03 -10.72 -38.07
N VAL A 168 2.20 -10.84 -38.70
CA VAL A 168 2.43 -10.40 -40.07
C VAL A 168 1.89 -11.49 -40.99
N ASP A 169 0.80 -11.19 -41.72
CA ASP A 169 0.48 -11.82 -43.02
C ASP A 169 -0.61 -11.01 -43.74
N GLY A 170 -0.24 -10.31 -44.83
CA GLY A 170 -1.19 -9.74 -45.81
C GLY A 170 -0.93 -8.28 -46.24
N PRO A 171 -1.11 -7.91 -47.52
CA PRO A 171 -0.48 -6.72 -48.10
C PRO A 171 -1.25 -5.40 -47.84
N ALA A 172 -0.46 -4.40 -47.43
CA ALA A 172 -0.65 -2.95 -47.44
C ALA A 172 -2.05 -2.38 -47.77
N ALA A 173 -2.76 -1.96 -46.71
CA ALA A 173 -3.77 -0.92 -46.77
C ALA A 173 -3.34 0.26 -45.87
N GLN A 174 -3.26 1.46 -46.43
CA GLN A 174 -3.05 2.69 -45.65
C GLN A 174 -4.33 3.08 -44.91
N ALA A 175 -4.24 3.26 -43.58
CA ALA A 175 -4.88 4.30 -42.74
C ALA A 175 -4.91 3.86 -41.27
N PRO A 176 -5.11 4.75 -40.26
CA PRO A 176 -5.09 6.21 -40.28
C PRO A 176 -3.98 6.80 -39.38
N THR A 177 -3.66 8.07 -39.56
CA THR A 177 -2.90 8.86 -38.58
C THR A 177 -3.63 8.88 -37.24
N LEU A 178 -3.08 8.19 -36.24
CA LEU A 178 -3.50 8.29 -34.84
C LEU A 178 -3.16 9.70 -34.32
N ALA A 179 -4.18 10.56 -34.22
CA ALA A 179 -4.08 11.76 -33.42
C ALA A 179 -3.86 11.34 -31.95
N SER A 180 -2.66 11.58 -31.42
CA SER A 180 -2.28 11.27 -30.04
C SER A 180 -2.91 12.29 -29.08
N ASN A 181 -4.20 12.17 -28.81
CA ASN A 181 -4.82 12.85 -27.66
C ASN A 181 -4.59 11.98 -26.42
N SER A 182 -3.35 11.92 -25.92
CA SER A 182 -3.06 11.29 -24.64
C SER A 182 -3.30 12.29 -23.50
N GLU A 183 -4.57 12.65 -23.28
CA GLU A 183 -4.95 13.41 -22.09
C GLU A 183 -4.77 12.54 -20.85
N SER A 184 -3.86 12.95 -19.97
CA SER A 184 -3.70 12.37 -18.64
C SER A 184 -4.94 12.71 -17.81
N SER A 185 -5.77 11.72 -17.46
CA SER A 185 -6.93 11.92 -16.60
C SER A 185 -6.57 11.63 -15.12
N PRO A 186 -7.15 12.37 -14.17
CA PRO A 186 -7.00 12.04 -12.75
C PRO A 186 -7.63 10.68 -12.43
N VAL A 187 -6.98 9.92 -11.54
CA VAL A 187 -7.46 8.65 -10.99
C VAL A 187 -7.67 8.79 -9.49
N VAL A 188 -8.81 8.34 -9.00
CA VAL A 188 -9.15 8.37 -7.56
C VAL A 188 -8.81 7.03 -6.91
N ILE A 189 -7.96 7.06 -5.89
CA ILE A 189 -7.39 5.88 -5.22
C ILE A 189 -7.83 5.85 -3.76
N GLY A 190 -8.40 4.73 -3.32
CA GLY A 190 -8.78 4.47 -1.92
C GLY A 190 -7.98 3.32 -1.32
N SER A 191 -7.97 3.19 0.01
CA SER A 191 -7.38 2.02 0.65
C SER A 191 -7.98 1.68 2.01
N ALA A 192 -8.31 0.40 2.19
CA ALA A 192 -8.74 -0.19 3.46
C ALA A 192 -7.79 -1.34 3.86
N ILE A 193 -7.32 -1.38 5.12
CA ILE A 193 -6.32 -2.33 5.60
C ILE A 193 -7.04 -3.57 6.14
N CYS A 194 -6.71 -4.73 5.59
CA CYS A 194 -7.16 -6.03 6.11
C CYS A 194 -8.70 -6.03 6.33
N TRP A 195 -9.16 -6.35 7.54
CA TRP A 195 -10.60 -6.50 7.83
C TRP A 195 -11.39 -5.19 7.91
N GLU A 196 -10.76 -4.02 7.76
CA GLU A 196 -11.50 -2.78 7.51
C GLU A 196 -12.38 -2.88 6.25
N ASN A 197 -11.98 -3.72 5.30
CA ASN A 197 -12.77 -4.07 4.12
C ASN A 197 -14.13 -4.70 4.45
N MET A 198 -14.33 -5.25 5.66
CA MET A 198 -15.62 -5.78 6.07
C MET A 198 -16.56 -4.70 6.63
N MET A 199 -16.09 -3.47 6.85
CA MET A 199 -16.90 -2.38 7.43
C MET A 199 -17.73 -1.66 6.35
N PRO A 200 -19.07 -1.82 6.31
CA PRO A 200 -19.89 -1.27 5.21
C PRO A 200 -19.84 0.25 5.11
N LEU A 201 -19.86 0.96 6.24
CA LEU A 201 -19.80 2.43 6.24
C LEU A 201 -18.47 2.96 5.72
N LEU A 202 -17.35 2.30 6.04
CA LEU A 202 -16.04 2.70 5.53
C LEU A 202 -15.96 2.51 4.02
N ARG A 203 -16.50 1.39 3.52
CA ARG A 203 -16.51 1.16 2.08
C ARG A 203 -17.43 2.15 1.35
N GLN A 204 -18.63 2.40 1.87
CA GLN A 204 -19.55 3.41 1.33
C GLN A 204 -18.92 4.79 1.27
N HIS A 205 -18.14 5.15 2.29
CA HIS A 205 -17.38 6.40 2.30
C HIS A 205 -16.40 6.50 1.13
N PHE A 206 -15.72 5.41 0.77
CA PHE A 206 -14.82 5.39 -0.40
C PHE A 206 -15.58 5.43 -1.74
N TRP A 207 -16.65 4.65 -1.90
CA TRP A 207 -17.43 4.68 -3.16
C TRP A 207 -18.08 6.03 -3.41
N ASN A 208 -18.57 6.70 -2.36
CA ASN A 208 -19.13 8.06 -2.47
C ASN A 208 -18.11 9.10 -2.95
N GLN A 209 -16.80 8.81 -2.85
CA GLN A 209 -15.73 9.65 -3.36
C GLN A 209 -15.31 9.28 -4.79
N GLY A 210 -15.94 8.29 -5.41
CA GLY A 210 -15.65 7.84 -6.77
C GLY A 210 -14.32 7.10 -6.90
N VAL A 211 -13.92 6.31 -5.89
CA VAL A 211 -12.71 5.49 -5.94
C VAL A 211 -12.72 4.56 -7.15
N GLN A 212 -11.67 4.63 -7.96
CA GLN A 212 -11.46 3.82 -9.17
C GLN A 212 -10.43 2.71 -8.94
N ILE A 213 -9.51 2.90 -7.99
CA ILE A 213 -8.57 1.86 -7.53
C ILE A 213 -8.72 1.72 -6.02
N HIS A 214 -9.19 0.56 -5.56
CA HIS A 214 -9.29 0.25 -4.14
C HIS A 214 -8.17 -0.69 -3.70
N CYS A 215 -7.20 -0.16 -2.96
CA CYS A 215 -6.03 -0.92 -2.48
C CYS A 215 -6.30 -1.60 -1.13
N THR A 216 -6.11 -2.92 -1.07
CA THR A 216 -6.47 -3.74 0.10
C THR A 216 -5.26 -4.51 0.67
N PRO A 217 -4.23 -3.81 1.20
CA PRO A 217 -3.11 -4.49 1.85
C PRO A 217 -3.62 -5.35 3.01
N THR A 218 -3.15 -6.61 3.07
CA THR A 218 -3.62 -7.60 4.04
C THR A 218 -2.49 -8.55 4.42
N VAL A 219 -2.62 -9.16 5.60
CA VAL A 219 -1.87 -10.37 6.00
C VAL A 219 -2.73 -11.64 6.00
N ASP A 220 -3.99 -11.54 5.57
CA ASP A 220 -4.94 -12.64 5.50
C ASP A 220 -4.71 -13.50 4.25
N GLY A 221 -4.06 -14.64 4.43
CA GLY A 221 -3.76 -15.60 3.35
C GLY A 221 -4.82 -16.68 3.13
N ARG A 222 -6.02 -16.55 3.72
CA ARG A 222 -7.08 -17.57 3.62
C ARG A 222 -7.84 -17.45 2.30
N GLU A 223 -8.41 -18.55 1.81
CA GLU A 223 -9.13 -18.61 0.53
C GLU A 223 -10.34 -17.66 0.47
N ASN A 224 -11.03 -17.47 1.60
CA ASN A 224 -12.20 -16.60 1.69
C ASN A 224 -11.88 -15.12 1.43
N TRP A 225 -10.60 -14.71 1.55
CA TRP A 225 -10.17 -13.35 1.24
C TRP A 225 -10.43 -13.00 -0.23
N GLN A 226 -10.16 -13.93 -1.15
CA GLN A 226 -10.39 -13.70 -2.59
C GLN A 226 -11.87 -13.48 -2.91
N SER A 227 -12.76 -14.20 -2.24
CA SER A 227 -14.21 -14.02 -2.39
C SER A 227 -14.66 -12.64 -1.88
N THR A 228 -14.05 -12.18 -0.78
CA THR A 228 -14.32 -10.84 -0.22
C THR A 228 -13.94 -9.76 -1.23
N ILE A 229 -12.71 -9.77 -1.75
CA ILE A 229 -12.23 -8.73 -2.66
C ILE A 229 -13.00 -8.72 -4.00
N LYS A 230 -13.38 -9.89 -4.53
CA LYS A 230 -14.24 -9.97 -5.72
C LYS A 230 -15.60 -9.32 -5.50
N HIS A 231 -16.21 -9.54 -4.33
CA HIS A 231 -17.47 -8.89 -3.98
C HIS A 231 -17.31 -7.37 -3.92
N LEU A 232 -16.25 -6.86 -3.28
CA LEU A 232 -16.02 -5.41 -3.19
C LEU A 232 -15.83 -4.75 -4.55
N ALA A 233 -15.18 -5.44 -5.49
CA ALA A 233 -15.00 -4.97 -6.86
C ALA A 233 -16.29 -4.94 -7.69
N MET A 234 -17.36 -5.63 -7.24
CA MET A 234 -18.69 -5.53 -7.84
C MET A 234 -19.57 -4.50 -7.13
N GLU A 235 -19.34 -4.29 -5.84
CA GLU A 235 -20.13 -3.38 -4.98
C GLU A 235 -19.80 -1.90 -5.27
N GLY A 236 -18.52 -1.58 -5.51
CA GLY A 236 -18.03 -0.24 -5.81
C GLY A 236 -17.89 0.07 -7.28
#